data_AF-I3YFD0-F1
#
_entry.id   AF-I3YFD0-F1
#
_cell.length_a   1.000
_cell.length_b   1.000
_cell.length_c   1.000
_cell.angle_alpha   90.00
_cell.angle_beta   90.00
_cell.angle_gamma   90.00
#
_symmetry.space_group_name_H-M   'P 1'
#
loop_
_entity.id
_entity.type
_entity.pdbx_description
1 polymer ?
#
loop_
_entity_poly.entity_id
_entity_poly.type
_entity_poly.pdbx_seq_one_letter_code
_entity_poly.pdbx_strand_id
1 'polypeptide(L)' 'MDKNDSTAEFDERKRQRIRLARLEADMAYFQARIELIGEANTNNRVAQRKAFNFLHKTVASKILKLKRRYSDLG' A
#
# COMPACT_ATOMS: atom_id res chain seq x y z
N MET A 1 -7.49 -17.93 -30.99
CA MET A 1 -7.18 -16.84 -30.05
C MET A 1 -8.36 -16.75 -29.10
N ASP A 2 -8.23 -17.43 -27.97
CA ASP A 2 -9.34 -17.86 -27.13
C ASP A 2 -9.84 -16.72 -26.24
N LYS A 3 -11.16 -16.47 -26.29
CA LYS A 3 -11.85 -15.53 -25.39
C LYS A 3 -11.56 -15.77 -23.90
N ASN A 4 -11.10 -16.98 -23.55
CA ASN A 4 -10.77 -17.38 -22.19
C ASN A 4 -9.50 -16.69 -21.66
N ASP A 5 -8.50 -16.46 -22.52
CA ASP A 5 -7.21 -15.86 -22.13
C ASP A 5 -7.36 -14.37 -21.83
N SER A 6 -8.14 -13.67 -22.67
CA SER A 6 -8.47 -12.25 -22.48
C SER A 6 -9.28 -11.98 -21.20
N THR A 7 -10.08 -12.94 -20.74
CA THR A 7 -10.89 -12.79 -19.52
C THR A 7 -10.01 -12.97 -18.27
N ALA A 8 -9.09 -13.94 -18.31
CA ALA A 8 -8.15 -14.18 -17.22
C ALA A 8 -7.17 -13.01 -17.00
N GLU A 9 -6.67 -12.40 -18.10
CA GLU A 9 -5.82 -11.20 -18.02
C GLU A 9 -6.58 -9.99 -17.45
N PHE A 10 -7.84 -9.80 -17.84
CA PHE A 10 -8.67 -8.73 -17.32
C PHE A 10 -8.92 -8.86 -15.81
N ASP A 11 -9.21 -10.08 -15.35
CA ASP A 11 -9.40 -10.38 -13.93
C ASP A 11 -8.12 -10.17 -13.12
N GLU A 12 -6.96 -10.53 -13.68
CA GLU A 12 -5.68 -10.29 -13.02
C GLU A 12 -5.39 -8.77 -12.89
N ARG A 13 -5.58 -8.01 -13.97
CA ARG A 13 -5.45 -6.54 -13.92
C ARG A 13 -6.39 -5.91 -12.89
N LYS A 14 -7.63 -6.40 -12.79
CA LYS A 14 -8.61 -5.94 -11.78
C LYS A 14 -8.14 -6.26 -10.36
N ARG A 15 -7.69 -7.49 -10.08
CA ARG A 15 -7.15 -7.89 -8.78
C ARG A 15 -5.95 -7.03 -8.37
N GLN A 16 -5.04 -6.77 -9.30
CA GLN A 16 -3.86 -5.93 -9.07
C GLN A 16 -4.25 -4.47 -8.75
N ARG A 17 -5.22 -3.89 -9.46
CA ARG A 17 -5.74 -2.54 -9.17
C ARG A 17 -6.37 -2.45 -7.78
N ILE A 18 -7.19 -3.43 -7.40
CA ILE A 18 -7.78 -3.51 -6.04
C ILE A 18 -6.68 -3.61 -4.99
N ARG A 19 -5.66 -4.43 -5.23
CA ARG A 19 -4.52 -4.59 -4.33
C ARG A 19 -3.75 -3.28 -4.16
N LEU A 20 -3.54 -2.53 -5.25
CA LEU A 20 -2.89 -1.23 -5.19
C LEU A 20 -3.72 -0.22 -4.39
N ALA A 21 -5.01 -0.10 -4.67
CA ALA A 21 -5.92 0.80 -3.95
C ALA A 21 -5.94 0.51 -2.45
N ARG A 22 -5.92 -0.77 -2.06
CA ARG A 22 -5.85 -1.17 -0.65
C ARG A 22 -4.55 -0.73 0.01
N LEU A 23 -3.41 -0.90 -0.67
CA LEU A 23 -2.13 -0.44 -0.14
C LEU A 23 -2.08 1.10 -0.03
N GLU A 24 -2.65 1.82 -0.98
CA GLU A 24 -2.74 3.29 -0.93
C GLU A 24 -3.64 3.76 0.22
N ALA A 25 -4.75 3.07 0.48
CA ALA A 25 -5.60 3.31 1.65
C ALA A 25 -4.86 3.05 2.98
N ASP A 26 -4.13 1.94 3.09
CA ASP A 26 -3.33 1.63 4.28
C ASP A 26 -2.26 2.72 4.53
N MET A 27 -1.62 3.20 3.45
CA MET A 27 -0.62 4.27 3.52
C MET A 27 -1.24 5.57 4.06
N ALA A 28 -2.38 5.98 3.51
CA ALA A 28 -3.09 7.17 3.96
C ALA A 28 -3.54 7.06 5.44
N TYR A 29 -4.03 5.89 5.84
CA TYR A 29 -4.40 5.62 7.24
C TYR A 29 -3.20 5.73 8.19
N PHE A 30 -2.06 5.14 7.85
CA PHE A 30 -0.87 5.22 8.71
C PHE A 30 -0.33 6.65 8.80
N GLN A 31 -0.35 7.39 7.70
CA GLN A 31 0.04 8.80 7.70
C GLN A 31 -0.87 9.63 8.62
N ALA A 32 -2.19 9.50 8.47
CA ALA A 32 -3.16 10.18 9.34
C ALA A 32 -2.97 9.81 10.82
N ARG A 33 -2.61 8.55 11.11
CA ARG A 33 -2.37 8.10 12.48
C ARG A 33 -1.08 8.67 13.07
N ILE A 34 -0.03 8.83 12.28
CA ILE A 34 1.21 9.50 12.70
C ILE A 34 0.93 10.96 13.04
N GLU A 35 0.16 11.64 12.20
CA GLU A 35 -0.26 13.04 12.41
C GLU A 35 -1.12 13.17 13.67
N LEU A 36 -2.08 12.25 13.86
CA LEU A 36 -2.95 12.23 15.04
C LEU A 36 -2.18 11.97 16.35
N ILE A 37 -1.11 11.17 16.32
CA ILE A 37 -0.25 10.98 17.50
C ILE A 37 0.49 12.28 17.83
N GLY A 38 0.87 13.06 16.80
CA GLY A 38 1.56 14.32 16.96
C GLY A 38 2.88 14.17 17.72
N GLU A 39 3.23 15.17 18.52
CA GLU A 39 4.37 15.09 19.43
C GLU A 39 4.17 13.97 20.47
N ALA A 40 5.14 13.07 20.52
CA ALA A 40 5.08 11.88 21.36
C ALA A 40 5.82 12.14 22.68
N ASN A 41 5.09 12.67 23.66
CA ASN A 41 5.58 13.03 24.99
C ASN A 41 5.56 11.88 26.02
N THR A 42 5.07 10.69 25.63
CA THR A 42 5.08 9.48 26.45
C THR A 42 5.72 8.33 25.70
N ASN A 43 6.35 7.41 26.44
CA ASN A 43 6.98 6.22 25.85
C ASN A 43 6.01 5.40 24.97
N ASN A 44 4.74 5.31 25.39
CA ASN A 44 3.70 4.65 24.60
C ASN A 44 3.46 5.35 23.25
N ARG A 45 3.28 6.68 23.25
CA ARG A 45 3.12 7.44 22.01
C ARG A 45 4.35 7.35 21.12
N VAL A 46 5.56 7.33 21.69
CA VAL A 46 6.81 7.15 20.94
C VAL A 46 6.82 5.79 20.26
N ALA A 47 6.45 4.72 20.97
CA ALA A 47 6.38 3.37 20.42
C ALA A 47 5.34 3.28 19.29
N GLN A 48 4.14 3.84 19.49
CA GLN A 48 3.09 3.89 18.47
C GLN A 48 3.57 4.65 17.23
N ARG A 49 4.17 5.83 17.40
CA ARG A 49 4.68 6.62 16.28
C ARG A 49 5.78 5.88 15.51
N LYS A 50 6.68 5.17 16.20
CA LYS A 50 7.68 4.32 15.55
C LYS A 50 7.04 3.18 14.75
N ALA A 51 6.03 2.51 15.32
CA ALA A 51 5.31 1.42 14.65
C ALA A 51 4.60 1.91 13.37
N PHE A 52 3.83 2.99 13.45
CA PHE A 52 3.13 3.53 12.27
C PHE A 52 4.09 4.05 11.21
N ASN A 53 5.22 4.67 11.60
CA ASN A 53 6.27 5.05 10.65
C ASN A 53 6.86 3.83 9.93
N PHE A 54 7.11 2.73 10.65
CA PHE A 54 7.62 1.50 10.06
C PHE A 54 6.61 0.88 9.07
N LEU A 55 5.34 0.83 9.45
CA LEU A 55 4.26 0.34 8.58
C LEU A 55 4.10 1.20 7.34
N HIS A 56 4.10 2.54 7.49
CA HIS A 56 4.03 3.49 6.37
C HIS A 56 5.16 3.25 5.35
N LYS A 57 6.42 3.16 5.81
CA LYS A 57 7.58 2.88 4.95
C LYS A 57 7.48 1.51 4.26
N THR A 58 7.00 0.51 4.98
CA THR A 58 6.84 -0.86 4.45
C THR A 58 5.79 -0.89 3.33
N VAL A 59 4.65 -0.23 3.52
CA VAL A 59 3.60 -0.15 2.51
C VAL A 59 4.04 0.67 1.30
N ALA A 60 4.70 1.81 1.50
CA ALA A 60 5.27 2.60 0.41
C ALA A 60 6.23 1.75 -0.46
N SER A 61 7.09 0.94 0.18
CA SER A 61 7.99 0.03 -0.53
C SER A 61 7.24 -1.04 -1.33
N LYS A 62 6.12 -1.57 -0.81
CA LYS A 62 5.27 -2.54 -1.52
C LYS A 62 4.58 -1.89 -2.72
N ILE A 63 4.07 -0.67 -2.57
CA ILE A 63 3.46 0.10 -3.67
C ILE A 63 4.48 0.32 -4.79
N LEU A 64 5.70 0.75 -4.47
CA LEU A 64 6.76 0.96 -5.47
C LEU A 64 7.14 -0.32 -6.22
N LYS A 65 7.17 -1.47 -5.54
CA LYS A 65 7.40 -2.77 -6.19
C LYS A 65 6.24 -3.17 -7.09
N LEU A 66 5.00 -2.90 -6.68
CA LEU A 66 3.80 -3.20 -7.45
C LEU A 66 3.69 -2.32 -8.71
N LYS A 67 3.96 -1.01 -8.58
CA LYS A 67 3.95 -0.06 -9.70
C LYS A 67 5.05 -0.36 -10.73
N ARG A 68 6.25 -0.78 -10.28
CA ARG A 68 7.31 -1.24 -11.19
C ARG A 68 6.89 -2.46 -12.00
N ARG A 69 6.36 -3.50 -11.33
CA ARG A 69 5.79 -4.67 -12.03
C ARG A 69 4.71 -4.29 -13.05
N TYR A 70 3.92 -3.25 -12.78
CA TYR A 70 2.92 -2.75 -13.73
C TYR A 70 3.55 -2.06 -14.94
N SER A 71 4.62 -1.29 -14.73
CA SER A 71 5.34 -0.59 -15.79
C SER A 71 6.10 -1.55 -16.70
N ASP A 72 6.56 -2.68 -16.16
CA ASP A 72 7.25 -3.74 -16.91
C ASP A 72 6.27 -4.67 -17.67
N LEU A 73 4.95 -4.57 -17.41
CA LEU A 73 3.89 -5.40 -18.01
C LEU A 73 3.00 -4.64 -19.01
N GLY A 74 3.28 -3.34 -19.25
CA GLY A 74 2.56 -2.48 -20.20
C GLY A 74 3.45 -2.07 -21.36
#